data_AF-A0A559LZH7-F1
#
_entry.id   AF-A0A559LZH7-F1
#
_cell.length_a   1.000
_cell.length_b   1.000
_cell.length_c   1.000
_cell.angle_alpha   90.00
_cell.angle_beta   90.00
_cell.angle_gamma   90.00
#
_symmetry.space_group_name_H-M   'P 1'
#
loop_
_entity.id
_entity.type
_entity.pdbx_description
1 polymer ?
#
loop_
_entity_poly.entity_id
_entity_poly.type
_entity_poly.pdbx_seq_one_letter_code
_entity_poly.pdbx_strand_id
1 'polypeptide(L)'
;RVMLYPSSWDPNEVDKLDQSLTPVARLLQAAVSDYFVKLQPIEVLHQNGTTEKTWADSYTKLLAFNLTDFDRVLAIDSDSVVLQNLDELFLLPEAPLAMPFVYWGEPQGWQFSSQMMLITPSADAFSKIEVAIREAKKDESQKWDPDTMKSEAKFIHFSDYPIPKPWMRAPKDLLNKHMPKCRQSEWFGATDCRDRTIWLKLYYDFAMRRKAVCGPGFELQSQELPPDSIYRHGRWFHPDEVG
;
A
#
# COMPACT_ATOMS: atom_id res chain seq x y z
N ARG A 1 -15.04 0.93 12.71
CA ARG A 1 -14.19 1.00 11.49
C ARG A 1 -15.05 0.59 10.30
N VAL A 2 -14.83 1.15 9.11
CA VAL A 2 -15.50 0.71 7.87
C VAL A 2 -14.43 0.16 6.93
N MET A 3 -14.75 -0.89 6.17
CA MET A 3 -13.95 -1.33 5.02
C MET A 3 -14.81 -1.38 3.77
N LEU A 4 -14.45 -0.57 2.79
CA LEU A 4 -14.99 -0.67 1.44
C LEU A 4 -14.34 -1.88 0.76
N TYR A 5 -15.13 -2.75 0.13
CA TYR A 5 -14.62 -3.92 -0.58
C TYR A 5 -15.42 -4.19 -1.87
N PRO A 6 -14.86 -4.86 -2.89
CA PRO A 6 -15.56 -5.11 -4.14
C PRO A 6 -16.87 -5.88 -3.93
N SER A 7 -17.97 -5.37 -4.49
CA SER A 7 -19.30 -5.98 -4.45
C SER A 7 -19.38 -7.37 -5.11
N SER A 8 -18.37 -7.74 -5.88
CA SER A 8 -18.20 -9.06 -6.51
C SER A 8 -17.63 -10.14 -5.57
N TRP A 9 -17.23 -9.80 -4.34
CA TRP A 9 -16.80 -10.78 -3.34
C TRP A 9 -17.97 -11.16 -2.42
N ASP A 10 -18.29 -12.45 -2.31
CA ASP A 10 -19.29 -12.95 -1.35
C ASP A 10 -18.61 -13.30 -0.01
N PRO A 11 -18.98 -12.68 1.13
CA PRO A 11 -18.48 -13.06 2.46
C PRO A 11 -18.79 -14.50 2.87
N ASN A 12 -19.64 -15.22 2.13
CA ASN A 12 -20.08 -16.59 2.40
C ASN A 12 -19.61 -17.59 1.32
N GLU A 13 -18.74 -17.16 0.38
CA GLU A 13 -18.23 -18.03 -0.68
C GLU A 13 -17.50 -19.25 -0.09
N VAL A 14 -17.79 -20.44 -0.62
CA VAL A 14 -17.13 -21.70 -0.23
C VAL A 14 -16.42 -22.36 -1.41
N ASP A 15 -15.31 -23.05 -1.14
CA ASP A 15 -14.63 -23.85 -2.14
C ASP A 15 -15.50 -25.06 -2.54
N LYS A 16 -15.49 -25.38 -3.84
CA LYS A 16 -16.33 -26.43 -4.43
C LYS A 16 -15.86 -27.83 -4.04
N LEU A 17 -14.61 -28.01 -3.62
CA LEU A 17 -14.01 -29.30 -3.31
C LEU A 17 -14.23 -29.74 -1.86
N ASP A 18 -14.07 -28.84 -0.89
CA ASP A 18 -14.14 -29.17 0.54
C ASP A 18 -15.25 -28.43 1.32
N GLN A 19 -16.00 -27.52 0.67
CA GLN A 19 -17.06 -26.71 1.28
C GLN A 19 -16.58 -25.78 2.42
N SER A 20 -15.27 -25.55 2.57
CA SER A 20 -14.73 -24.54 3.46
C SER A 20 -14.85 -23.13 2.86
N LEU A 21 -14.82 -22.09 3.69
CA LEU A 21 -14.86 -20.70 3.21
C LEU A 21 -13.63 -20.39 2.33
N THR A 22 -13.84 -19.74 1.18
CA THR A 22 -12.71 -19.28 0.37
C THR A 22 -11.83 -18.30 1.16
N PRO A 23 -10.53 -18.14 0.84
CA PRO A 23 -9.65 -17.25 1.59
C PRO A 23 -10.22 -15.82 1.72
N VAL A 24 -10.86 -15.31 0.67
CA VAL A 24 -11.50 -13.99 0.65
C VAL A 24 -12.68 -13.95 1.62
N ALA A 25 -13.63 -14.88 1.51
CA ALA A 25 -14.78 -14.97 2.40
C ALA A 25 -14.35 -15.10 3.89
N ARG A 26 -13.37 -15.96 4.16
CA ARG A 26 -12.77 -16.16 5.49
C ARG A 26 -12.18 -14.86 6.07
N LEU A 27 -11.49 -14.03 5.28
CA LEU A 27 -10.95 -12.76 5.76
C LEU A 27 -12.00 -11.66 5.89
N LEU A 28 -13.04 -11.65 5.04
CA LEU A 28 -14.18 -10.75 5.21
C LEU A 28 -14.90 -11.04 6.54
N GLN A 29 -15.13 -12.32 6.87
CA GLN A 29 -15.70 -12.70 8.16
C GLN A 29 -14.77 -12.35 9.34
N ALA A 30 -13.48 -12.65 9.26
CA ALA A 30 -12.51 -12.31 10.31
C ALA A 30 -12.40 -10.80 10.56
N ALA A 31 -12.53 -9.96 9.53
CA ALA A 31 -12.58 -8.51 9.69
C ALA A 31 -13.79 -8.05 10.53
N VAL A 32 -14.94 -8.73 10.40
CA VAL A 32 -16.14 -8.47 11.20
C VAL A 32 -15.96 -8.98 12.63
N SER A 33 -15.56 -10.25 12.81
CA SER A 33 -15.51 -10.91 14.14
C SER A 33 -14.38 -10.40 15.03
N ASP A 34 -13.18 -10.24 14.47
CA ASP A 34 -11.95 -10.06 15.27
C ASP A 34 -11.58 -8.58 15.40
N TYR A 35 -12.00 -7.75 14.44
CA TYR A 35 -11.63 -6.35 14.32
C TYR A 35 -12.81 -5.36 14.32
N PHE A 36 -14.05 -5.87 14.45
CA PHE A 36 -15.30 -5.11 14.51
C PHE A 36 -15.46 -4.11 13.34
N VAL A 37 -15.17 -4.58 12.12
CA VAL A 37 -15.27 -3.80 10.89
C VAL A 37 -16.69 -3.88 10.32
N LYS A 38 -17.32 -2.72 10.05
CA LYS A 38 -18.51 -2.62 9.19
C LYS A 38 -18.03 -2.82 7.73
N LEU A 39 -18.32 -3.97 7.15
CA LEU A 39 -18.13 -4.20 5.72
C LEU A 39 -19.13 -3.35 4.91
N GLN A 40 -18.68 -2.78 3.80
CA GLN A 40 -19.53 -2.03 2.88
C GLN A 40 -19.15 -2.39 1.43
N PRO A 41 -20.00 -3.14 0.70
CA PRO A 41 -19.71 -3.49 -0.69
C PRO A 41 -19.79 -2.24 -1.58
N ILE A 42 -18.89 -2.15 -2.55
CA ILE A 42 -18.79 -1.05 -3.51
C ILE A 42 -18.53 -1.57 -4.93
N GLU A 43 -18.97 -0.83 -5.94
CA GLU A 43 -18.41 -0.96 -7.28
C GLU A 43 -17.06 -0.23 -7.34
N VAL A 44 -16.06 -0.88 -7.95
CA VAL A 44 -14.70 -0.34 -8.04
C VAL A 44 -14.64 0.75 -9.10
N LEU A 45 -14.14 1.93 -8.75
CA LEU A 45 -14.05 3.08 -9.67
C LEU A 45 -12.83 2.92 -10.59
N HIS A 46 -13.04 2.21 -11.70
CA HIS A 46 -12.03 1.99 -12.74
C HIS A 46 -11.93 3.17 -13.72
N GLN A 47 -10.75 3.75 -13.89
CA GLN A 47 -10.48 4.70 -14.97
C GLN A 47 -10.34 3.94 -16.30
N ASN A 48 -11.34 4.07 -17.17
CA ASN A 48 -11.27 3.49 -18.52
C ASN A 48 -10.18 4.16 -19.36
N GLY A 49 -9.40 3.36 -20.09
CA GLY A 49 -8.47 3.84 -21.12
C GLY A 49 -7.05 4.22 -20.67
N THR A 50 -6.72 4.11 -19.38
CA THR A 50 -5.31 4.27 -18.94
C THR A 50 -4.43 3.10 -19.41
N THR A 51 -3.18 3.42 -19.77
CA THR A 51 -2.15 2.43 -20.12
C THR A 51 -1.56 1.73 -18.90
N GLU A 52 -1.85 2.20 -17.69
CA GLU A 52 -1.26 1.73 -16.43
C GLU A 52 -2.32 1.14 -15.51
N LYS A 53 -2.63 -0.14 -15.76
CA LYS A 53 -3.58 -0.94 -14.97
C LYS A 53 -3.30 -0.91 -13.46
N THR A 54 -2.05 -0.69 -13.06
CA THR A 54 -1.58 -0.56 -11.66
C THR A 54 -2.34 0.50 -10.84
N TRP A 55 -2.85 1.55 -11.50
CA TRP A 55 -3.47 2.70 -10.83
C TRP A 55 -4.89 3.01 -11.31
N ALA A 56 -5.42 2.23 -12.27
CA ALA A 56 -6.74 2.46 -12.85
C ALA A 56 -7.87 2.43 -11.80
N ASP A 57 -7.75 1.58 -10.77
CA ASP A 57 -8.73 1.43 -9.70
C ASP A 57 -8.50 2.40 -8.52
N SER A 58 -7.37 3.14 -8.50
CA SER A 58 -6.96 3.96 -7.35
C SER A 58 -7.94 5.08 -7.00
N TYR A 59 -8.76 5.52 -7.95
CA TYR A 59 -9.84 6.51 -7.74
C TYR A 59 -10.91 6.01 -6.77
N THR A 60 -11.01 4.71 -6.53
CA THR A 60 -11.91 4.10 -5.53
C THR A 60 -11.72 4.67 -4.12
N LYS A 61 -10.52 5.18 -3.77
CA LYS A 61 -10.27 5.86 -2.49
C LYS A 61 -11.15 7.11 -2.29
N LEU A 62 -11.61 7.72 -3.37
CA LEU A 62 -12.37 8.98 -3.36
C LEU A 62 -13.85 8.77 -2.98
N LEU A 63 -14.34 7.51 -2.97
CA LEU A 63 -15.63 7.16 -2.35
C LEU A 63 -15.70 7.57 -0.87
N ALA A 64 -14.57 7.75 -0.20
CA ALA A 64 -14.51 8.28 1.17
C ALA A 64 -15.15 9.67 1.33
N PHE A 65 -15.19 10.50 0.28
CA PHE A 65 -15.89 11.79 0.31
C PHE A 65 -17.42 11.64 0.34
N ASN A 66 -17.96 10.49 -0.07
CA ASN A 66 -19.41 10.21 -0.07
C ASN A 66 -19.89 9.48 1.20
N LEU A 67 -19.01 9.28 2.20
CA LEU A 67 -19.36 8.62 3.47
C LEU A 67 -19.97 9.60 4.48
N THR A 68 -21.07 10.27 4.09
CA THR A 68 -21.72 11.33 4.89
C THR A 68 -22.42 10.85 6.17
N ASP A 69 -22.37 9.55 6.46
CA ASP A 69 -22.71 8.96 7.78
C ASP A 69 -21.69 9.34 8.89
N PHE A 70 -20.57 9.98 8.55
CA PHE A 70 -19.46 10.29 9.46
C PHE A 70 -19.04 11.76 9.36
N ASP A 71 -18.80 12.41 10.50
CA ASP A 71 -18.29 13.80 10.53
C ASP A 71 -16.88 13.92 9.93
N ARG A 72 -16.04 12.88 10.13
CA ARG A 72 -14.66 12.79 9.62
C ARG A 72 -14.30 11.36 9.23
N VAL A 73 -13.55 11.21 8.15
CA VAL A 73 -13.06 9.92 7.65
C VAL A 73 -11.55 10.00 7.42
N LEU A 74 -10.78 9.14 8.11
CA LEU A 74 -9.37 8.90 7.80
C LEU A 74 -9.26 7.77 6.78
N ALA A 75 -9.16 8.12 5.50
CA ALA A 75 -8.89 7.19 4.41
C ALA A 75 -7.40 6.82 4.37
N ILE A 76 -7.10 5.55 4.14
CA ILE A 76 -5.75 4.96 4.11
C ILE A 76 -5.67 3.97 2.94
N ASP A 77 -4.62 4.04 2.12
CA ASP A 77 -4.40 3.11 1.01
C ASP A 77 -4.08 1.69 1.49
N SER A 78 -4.60 0.68 0.78
CA SER A 78 -4.60 -0.73 1.21
C SER A 78 -3.22 -1.41 1.28
N ASP A 79 -2.22 -0.84 0.61
CA ASP A 79 -0.80 -1.23 0.67
C ASP A 79 -0.01 -0.38 1.65
N SER A 80 -0.63 -0.04 2.78
CA SER A 80 -0.01 0.72 3.86
C SER A 80 0.06 -0.05 5.16
N VAL A 81 1.00 0.34 6.03
CA VAL A 81 1.20 -0.23 7.36
C VAL A 81 1.10 0.86 8.41
N VAL A 82 0.09 0.75 9.27
CA VAL A 82 0.00 1.54 10.50
C VAL A 82 0.94 0.92 11.55
N LEU A 83 1.80 1.77 12.12
CA LEU A 83 2.85 1.41 13.08
C LEU A 83 2.55 1.89 14.50
N GLN A 84 1.79 2.97 14.65
CA GLN A 84 1.43 3.60 15.93
C GLN A 84 -0.08 3.93 15.94
N ASN A 85 -0.59 4.47 17.05
CA ASN A 85 -1.93 5.07 17.06
C ASN A 85 -1.98 6.29 16.11
N LEU A 86 -3.18 6.60 15.59
CA LEU A 86 -3.45 7.70 14.66
C LEU A 86 -4.74 8.46 15.04
N ASP A 87 -5.33 8.17 16.20
CA ASP A 87 -6.63 8.73 16.61
C ASP A 87 -6.52 10.23 16.91
N GLU A 88 -5.31 10.73 17.23
CA GLU A 88 -5.02 12.14 17.39
C GLU A 88 -5.18 12.96 16.09
N LEU A 89 -5.15 12.31 14.91
CA LEU A 89 -5.40 13.01 13.65
C LEU A 89 -6.83 13.56 13.59
N PHE A 90 -7.80 12.91 14.23
CA PHE A 90 -9.18 13.41 14.31
C PHE A 90 -9.30 14.69 15.17
N LEU A 91 -8.27 15.07 15.93
CA LEU A 91 -8.19 16.30 16.71
C LEU A 91 -7.59 17.50 15.93
N LEU A 92 -7.15 17.30 14.69
CA LEU A 92 -6.73 18.39 13.81
C LEU A 92 -7.89 19.39 13.58
N PRO A 93 -7.61 20.67 13.25
CA PRO A 93 -8.66 21.62 12.89
C PRO A 93 -9.61 21.12 11.78
N GLU A 94 -10.80 21.73 11.71
CA GLU A 94 -11.74 21.43 10.64
C GLU A 94 -11.20 21.92 9.29
N ALA A 95 -11.18 21.02 8.31
CA ALA A 95 -10.79 21.28 6.93
C ALA A 95 -11.47 20.24 6.03
N PRO A 96 -11.93 20.58 4.81
CA PRO A 96 -12.56 19.62 3.90
C PRO A 96 -11.68 18.41 3.58
N LEU A 97 -10.37 18.65 3.55
CA LEU A 97 -9.33 17.66 3.27
C LEU A 97 -8.03 18.09 3.96
N ALA A 98 -7.43 17.20 4.74
CA ALA A 98 -6.08 17.32 5.26
C ALA A 98 -5.25 16.08 4.86
N MET A 99 -4.02 16.31 4.41
CA MET A 99 -3.15 15.30 3.80
C MET A 99 -1.71 15.52 4.28
N PRO A 100 -0.89 14.45 4.44
CA PRO A 100 0.53 14.61 4.71
C PRO A 100 1.26 15.11 3.45
N PHE A 101 2.24 15.98 3.65
CA PHE A 101 3.18 16.39 2.60
C PHE A 101 4.17 15.27 2.29
N VAL A 102 4.62 15.17 1.04
CA VAL A 102 5.92 14.56 0.73
C VAL A 102 7.02 15.62 0.92
N TYR A 103 8.16 15.22 1.45
CA TYR A 103 9.28 16.11 1.81
C TYR A 103 10.48 15.99 0.83
N TRP A 104 10.47 15.05 -0.13
CA TRP A 104 11.61 14.69 -1.01
C TRP A 104 11.56 15.47 -2.34
N GLY A 105 11.62 16.79 -2.26
CA GLY A 105 11.59 17.69 -3.41
C GLY A 105 12.11 19.10 -3.10
N GLU A 106 12.35 19.89 -4.14
CA GLU A 106 12.53 21.34 -4.00
C GLU A 106 11.26 21.97 -3.41
N PRO A 107 11.34 22.97 -2.50
CA PRO A 107 10.16 23.56 -1.85
C PRO A 107 9.27 24.42 -2.78
N GLN A 108 9.49 24.36 -4.10
CA GLN A 108 8.64 25.00 -5.11
C GLN A 108 7.54 24.04 -5.59
N GLY A 109 6.44 24.00 -4.85
CA GLY A 109 5.27 23.18 -5.15
C GLY A 109 5.08 22.09 -4.10
N TRP A 110 4.37 22.42 -3.01
CA TRP A 110 4.08 21.49 -1.93
C TRP A 110 3.17 20.35 -2.45
N GLN A 111 3.73 19.17 -2.67
CA GLN A 111 2.97 17.99 -3.09
C GLN A 111 2.34 17.29 -1.87
N PHE A 112 1.06 16.94 -1.98
CA PHE A 112 0.31 16.20 -0.96
C PHE A 112 0.23 14.71 -1.32
N SER A 113 0.44 13.82 -0.35
CA SER A 113 0.32 12.38 -0.56
C SER A 113 -1.12 11.89 -0.36
N SER A 114 -1.72 11.29 -1.39
CA SER A 114 -3.07 10.69 -1.32
C SER A 114 -3.12 9.33 -0.61
N GLN A 115 -2.00 8.89 -0.02
CA GLN A 115 -1.85 7.59 0.66
C GLN A 115 -2.57 7.56 2.02
N MET A 116 -2.74 8.75 2.61
CA MET A 116 -3.54 8.99 3.81
C MET A 116 -4.27 10.33 3.64
N MET A 117 -5.58 10.35 3.87
CA MET A 117 -6.40 11.56 3.74
C MET A 117 -7.41 11.64 4.88
N LEU A 118 -7.38 12.73 5.65
CA LEU A 118 -8.41 13.05 6.62
C LEU A 118 -9.43 13.97 5.93
N ILE A 119 -10.63 13.43 5.71
CA ILE A 119 -11.70 14.03 4.91
C ILE A 119 -12.84 14.44 5.84
N THR A 120 -13.46 15.60 5.59
CA THR A 120 -14.84 15.89 6.03
C THR A 120 -15.77 15.54 4.87
N PRO A 121 -16.58 14.47 4.96
CA PRO A 121 -17.38 13.98 3.84
C PRO A 121 -18.41 15.00 3.34
N SER A 122 -18.62 15.04 2.01
CA SER A 122 -19.57 15.94 1.36
C SER A 122 -19.89 15.41 -0.05
N ALA A 123 -21.17 15.11 -0.31
CA ALA A 123 -21.64 14.71 -1.64
C ALA A 123 -21.35 15.80 -2.70
N ASP A 124 -21.52 17.07 -2.35
CA ASP A 124 -21.20 18.23 -3.21
C ASP A 124 -19.70 18.33 -3.55
N ALA A 125 -18.82 17.82 -2.70
CA ALA A 125 -17.38 17.72 -3.00
C ALA A 125 -17.10 16.48 -3.85
N PHE A 126 -17.72 15.34 -3.51
CA PHE A 126 -17.58 14.09 -4.26
C PHE A 126 -17.98 14.25 -5.74
N SER A 127 -19.14 14.83 -6.05
CA SER A 127 -19.55 15.01 -7.46
C SER A 127 -18.68 16.00 -8.25
N LYS A 128 -17.99 16.95 -7.59
CA LYS A 128 -16.97 17.80 -8.23
C LYS A 128 -15.71 17.00 -8.54
N ILE A 129 -15.32 16.11 -7.62
CA ILE A 129 -14.20 15.17 -7.81
C ILE A 129 -14.51 14.20 -8.96
N GLU A 130 -15.72 13.63 -9.04
CA GLU A 130 -16.15 12.74 -10.13
C GLU A 130 -16.08 13.37 -11.52
N VAL A 131 -16.28 14.69 -11.63
CA VAL A 131 -16.05 15.44 -12.87
C VAL A 131 -14.55 15.59 -13.13
N ALA A 132 -13.78 16.05 -12.15
CA ALA A 132 -12.33 16.28 -12.31
C ALA A 132 -11.53 15.02 -12.67
N ILE A 133 -11.92 13.84 -12.18
CA ILE A 133 -11.30 12.53 -12.54
C ILE A 133 -11.32 12.28 -14.05
N ARG A 134 -12.37 12.73 -14.75
CA ARG A 134 -12.54 12.51 -16.20
C ARG A 134 -11.59 13.36 -17.04
N GLU A 135 -10.97 14.37 -16.46
CA GLU A 135 -10.07 15.33 -17.12
C GLU A 135 -8.63 15.26 -16.60
N ALA A 136 -8.37 14.40 -15.60
CA ALA A 136 -7.09 14.30 -14.91
C ALA A 136 -5.94 13.82 -15.81
N LYS A 137 -4.73 14.30 -15.51
CA LYS A 137 -3.47 13.94 -16.19
C LYS A 137 -2.44 13.40 -15.19
N LYS A 138 -1.36 12.81 -15.74
CA LYS A 138 -0.28 12.17 -15.00
C LYS A 138 0.50 13.11 -14.07
N ASP A 139 1.11 12.50 -13.06
CA ASP A 139 2.04 13.09 -12.09
C ASP A 139 3.39 12.34 -12.11
N GLU A 140 4.45 12.94 -11.56
CA GLU A 140 5.83 12.42 -11.59
C GLU A 140 6.45 12.29 -10.17
N SER A 141 7.31 11.28 -9.96
CA SER A 141 7.81 10.88 -8.63
C SER A 141 9.32 11.12 -8.45
N GLN A 142 9.74 11.57 -7.25
CA GLN A 142 11.15 11.83 -6.90
C GLN A 142 11.58 11.19 -5.55
N LYS A 143 12.73 11.61 -4.98
CA LYS A 143 13.75 10.68 -4.41
C LYS A 143 14.05 10.85 -2.91
N TRP A 144 14.19 9.73 -2.22
CA TRP A 144 14.09 9.51 -0.76
C TRP A 144 15.41 9.53 0.06
N ASP A 145 15.31 9.72 1.39
CA ASP A 145 16.38 9.48 2.39
C ASP A 145 15.82 8.74 3.65
N PRO A 146 16.48 7.68 4.19
CA PRO A 146 15.80 6.72 5.08
C PRO A 146 15.92 6.91 6.61
N ASP A 147 17.06 7.38 7.11
CA ASP A 147 17.43 7.09 8.52
C ASP A 147 16.61 7.90 9.53
N THR A 148 16.40 9.20 9.31
CA THR A 148 15.53 10.06 10.13
C THR A 148 14.10 9.52 10.20
N MET A 149 13.62 8.96 9.09
CA MET A 149 12.20 8.64 8.90
C MET A 149 11.78 7.33 9.52
N LYS A 150 12.69 6.36 9.67
CA LYS A 150 12.40 5.09 10.35
C LYS A 150 12.11 5.27 11.85
N SER A 151 12.64 6.33 12.48
CA SER A 151 12.37 6.67 13.89
C SER A 151 11.04 7.37 14.12
N GLU A 152 10.58 8.17 13.15
CA GLU A 152 9.42 9.07 13.33
C GLU A 152 8.15 8.58 12.63
N ALA A 153 8.26 7.66 11.66
CA ALA A 153 7.13 7.14 10.90
C ALA A 153 6.09 6.43 11.78
N LYS A 154 4.87 6.97 11.79
CA LYS A 154 3.65 6.28 12.27
C LYS A 154 3.01 5.41 11.18
N PHE A 155 3.45 5.58 9.93
CA PHE A 155 2.80 5.10 8.71
C PHE A 155 3.82 4.88 7.59
N ILE A 156 3.62 3.84 6.78
CA ILE A 156 4.42 3.51 5.59
C ILE A 156 3.48 3.04 4.47
N HIS A 157 3.71 3.44 3.21
CA HIS A 157 2.98 2.99 2.01
C HIS A 157 3.97 2.59 0.91
N PHE A 158 3.64 1.56 0.11
CA PHE A 158 4.57 0.93 -0.84
C PHE A 158 4.36 1.40 -2.29
N SER A 159 5.06 2.49 -2.67
CA SER A 159 4.88 3.19 -3.95
C SER A 159 5.91 2.86 -5.05
N ASP A 160 6.73 1.81 -4.87
CA ASP A 160 8.01 1.59 -5.57
C ASP A 160 7.93 1.11 -7.05
N TYR A 161 6.96 1.59 -7.84
CA TYR A 161 6.82 1.20 -9.25
C TYR A 161 8.15 1.39 -10.04
N PRO A 162 8.63 0.39 -10.79
CA PRO A 162 7.93 -0.82 -11.26
C PRO A 162 7.99 -2.05 -10.35
N ILE A 163 8.54 -1.98 -9.13
CA ILE A 163 8.41 -3.09 -8.17
C ILE A 163 6.92 -3.34 -7.88
N PRO A 164 6.43 -4.59 -7.96
CA PRO A 164 5.04 -4.90 -7.65
C PRO A 164 4.71 -4.69 -6.17
N LYS A 165 3.43 -4.46 -5.88
CA LYS A 165 2.88 -4.27 -4.53
C LYS A 165 3.29 -5.41 -3.58
N PRO A 166 3.51 -5.14 -2.28
CA PRO A 166 4.30 -5.99 -1.37
C PRO A 166 3.68 -7.36 -1.01
N TRP A 167 2.47 -7.68 -1.49
CA TRP A 167 1.87 -9.01 -1.43
C TRP A 167 2.19 -9.91 -2.64
N MET A 168 2.81 -9.36 -3.70
CA MET A 168 3.29 -10.12 -4.85
C MET A 168 4.80 -10.34 -4.75
N ARG A 169 5.30 -11.49 -5.20
CA ARG A 169 6.74 -11.72 -5.29
C ARG A 169 7.30 -11.04 -6.55
N ALA A 170 8.17 -10.06 -6.36
CA ALA A 170 8.88 -9.39 -7.44
C ALA A 170 9.93 -10.31 -8.12
N PRO A 171 10.09 -10.29 -9.46
CA PRO A 171 11.16 -11.00 -10.16
C PRO A 171 12.56 -10.52 -9.74
N LYS A 172 13.53 -11.45 -9.71
CA LYS A 172 14.91 -11.20 -9.28
C LYS A 172 15.58 -10.05 -10.05
N ASP A 173 15.45 -10.03 -11.36
CA ASP A 173 16.12 -9.03 -12.21
C ASP A 173 15.49 -7.64 -12.06
N LEU A 174 14.17 -7.59 -11.78
CA LEU A 174 13.43 -6.37 -11.49
C LEU A 174 13.85 -5.80 -10.12
N LEU A 175 13.95 -6.66 -9.10
CA LEU A 175 14.50 -6.30 -7.78
C LEU A 175 15.93 -5.77 -7.91
N ASN A 176 16.84 -6.52 -8.52
CA ASN A 176 18.25 -6.15 -8.64
C ASN A 176 18.45 -4.81 -9.38
N LYS A 177 17.58 -4.50 -10.34
CA LYS A 177 17.62 -3.26 -11.12
C LYS A 177 17.08 -2.03 -10.35
N HIS A 178 16.06 -2.21 -9.50
CA HIS A 178 15.30 -1.09 -8.91
C HIS A 178 15.44 -0.96 -7.39
N MET A 179 15.94 -1.96 -6.66
CA MET A 179 16.24 -1.83 -5.23
C MET A 179 17.29 -0.73 -4.97
N PRO A 180 17.32 -0.10 -3.79
CA PRO A 180 18.33 0.90 -3.47
C PRO A 180 19.76 0.39 -3.71
N LYS A 181 20.59 1.21 -4.36
CA LYS A 181 22.02 0.94 -4.52
C LYS A 181 22.74 1.28 -3.22
N CYS A 182 23.67 0.43 -2.80
CA CYS A 182 24.56 0.81 -1.71
C CYS A 182 25.40 2.02 -2.16
N ARG A 183 25.50 3.03 -1.30
CA ARG A 183 26.31 4.23 -1.53
C ARG A 183 27.78 3.85 -1.25
N GLN A 184 28.75 4.46 -1.93
CA GLN A 184 30.14 4.37 -1.47
C GLN A 184 30.26 5.22 -0.20
N SER A 185 30.85 4.67 0.87
CA SER A 185 31.16 5.48 2.05
C SER A 185 32.47 6.24 1.84
N GLU A 186 32.71 7.28 2.64
CA GLU A 186 33.96 8.03 2.64
C GLU A 186 35.14 7.21 3.21
N TRP A 187 34.88 6.03 3.79
CA TRP A 187 35.89 5.15 4.38
C TRP A 187 36.35 4.07 3.40
N PHE A 188 37.67 3.83 3.34
CA PHE A 188 38.33 2.89 2.43
C PHE A 188 37.58 1.55 2.25
N GLY A 189 37.01 1.34 1.06
CA GLY A 189 36.41 0.09 0.63
C GLY A 189 35.03 -0.25 1.22
N ALA A 190 34.51 0.54 2.16
CA ALA A 190 33.22 0.27 2.77
C ALA A 190 32.04 0.86 1.96
N THR A 191 31.00 0.05 1.78
CA THR A 191 29.74 0.46 1.15
C THR A 191 28.64 0.64 2.20
N ASP A 192 27.86 1.71 2.07
CA ASP A 192 26.69 1.96 2.89
C ASP A 192 25.45 1.38 2.21
N CYS A 193 24.97 0.26 2.72
CA CYS A 193 23.77 -0.42 2.23
C CYS A 193 22.50 -0.12 3.06
N ARG A 194 22.51 0.85 3.99
CA ARG A 194 21.38 1.11 4.92
C ARG A 194 20.04 1.24 4.21
N ASP A 195 19.96 2.03 3.15
CA ASP A 195 18.78 2.19 2.28
C ASP A 195 18.20 0.83 1.87
N ARG A 196 19.05 -0.06 1.34
CA ARG A 196 18.70 -1.40 0.85
C ARG A 196 18.29 -2.32 1.99
N THR A 197 19.03 -2.31 3.09
CA THR A 197 18.74 -3.15 4.26
C THR A 197 17.41 -2.78 4.91
N ILE A 198 17.11 -1.47 5.01
CA ILE A 198 15.81 -0.98 5.52
C ILE A 198 14.70 -1.35 4.54
N TRP A 199 14.86 -1.06 3.25
CA TRP A 199 13.86 -1.35 2.21
C TRP A 199 13.50 -2.85 2.13
N LEU A 200 14.50 -3.73 2.07
CA LEU A 200 14.29 -5.18 2.10
C LEU A 200 13.62 -5.64 3.40
N LYS A 201 13.96 -5.03 4.54
CA LYS A 201 13.30 -5.33 5.82
C LYS A 201 11.82 -4.93 5.81
N LEU A 202 11.47 -3.78 5.24
CA LEU A 202 10.06 -3.34 5.16
C LEU A 202 9.20 -4.31 4.35
N TYR A 203 9.68 -4.76 3.19
CA TYR A 203 9.02 -5.80 2.39
C TYR A 203 8.93 -7.14 3.13
N TYR A 204 9.99 -7.55 3.84
CA TYR A 204 9.98 -8.78 4.64
C TYR A 204 9.01 -8.70 5.82
N ASP A 205 9.03 -7.62 6.59
CA ASP A 205 8.13 -7.37 7.73
C ASP A 205 6.67 -7.34 7.26
N PHE A 206 6.37 -6.72 6.11
CA PHE A 206 5.04 -6.75 5.49
C PHE A 206 4.62 -8.18 5.15
N ALA A 207 5.46 -8.94 4.45
CA ALA A 207 5.16 -10.32 4.05
C ALA A 207 4.94 -11.24 5.27
N MET A 208 5.73 -11.06 6.33
CA MET A 208 5.59 -11.82 7.57
C MET A 208 4.32 -11.42 8.35
N ARG A 209 4.01 -10.12 8.47
CA ARG A 209 2.76 -9.63 9.10
C ARG A 209 1.54 -10.09 8.32
N ARG A 210 1.58 -10.03 6.98
CA ARG A 210 0.54 -10.56 6.10
C ARG A 210 0.35 -12.06 6.29
N LYS A 211 1.43 -12.87 6.30
CA LYS A 211 1.31 -14.31 6.54
C LYS A 211 0.70 -14.62 7.92
N ALA A 212 1.07 -13.87 8.96
CA ALA A 212 0.57 -14.07 10.31
C ALA A 212 -0.92 -13.69 10.48
N VAL A 213 -1.40 -12.63 9.82
CA VAL A 213 -2.80 -12.17 9.92
C VAL A 213 -3.71 -12.86 8.89
N CYS A 214 -3.28 -12.96 7.63
CA CYS A 214 -4.12 -13.49 6.55
C CYS A 214 -4.15 -15.02 6.52
N GLY A 215 -3.07 -15.70 6.92
CA GLY A 215 -2.98 -17.17 6.87
C GLY A 215 -3.00 -17.75 5.44
N PRO A 216 -3.37 -19.03 5.29
CA PRO A 216 -3.34 -19.75 4.02
C PRO A 216 -4.22 -19.14 2.92
N GLY A 217 -3.72 -19.16 1.68
CA GLY A 217 -4.37 -18.56 0.51
C GLY A 217 -3.94 -17.11 0.24
N PHE A 218 -3.09 -16.53 1.10
CA PHE A 218 -2.53 -15.18 0.94
C PHE A 218 -1.00 -15.12 1.13
N GLU A 219 -0.34 -16.26 0.94
CA GLU A 219 1.08 -16.34 0.62
C GLU A 219 1.45 -15.36 -0.52
N LEU A 220 2.74 -14.97 -0.59
CA LEU A 220 3.23 -14.11 -1.67
C LEU A 220 2.99 -14.80 -3.03
N GLN A 221 2.05 -14.25 -3.81
CA GLN A 221 1.70 -14.80 -5.11
C GLN A 221 2.94 -14.78 -6.01
N SER A 222 3.38 -15.96 -6.42
CA SER A 222 4.48 -16.14 -7.36
C SER A 222 3.94 -16.08 -8.78
N GLN A 223 4.34 -15.04 -9.51
CA GLN A 223 4.68 -15.25 -10.91
C GLN A 223 5.88 -16.21 -10.96
N GLU A 224 5.91 -17.10 -11.94
CA GLU A 224 6.72 -18.32 -11.91
C GLU A 224 8.23 -18.06 -11.80
N LEU A 225 8.96 -18.99 -11.17
CA LEU A 225 10.41 -18.89 -10.96
C LEU A 225 11.15 -20.08 -11.60
N PRO A 226 12.25 -19.84 -12.33
CA PRO A 226 13.20 -20.88 -12.72
C PRO A 226 13.85 -21.57 -11.49
N PRO A 227 14.46 -22.76 -11.66
CA PRO A 227 14.94 -23.59 -10.55
C PRO A 227 15.89 -22.90 -9.56
N ASP A 228 16.79 -22.04 -10.04
CA ASP A 228 17.89 -21.46 -9.26
C ASP A 228 17.51 -20.18 -8.48
N SER A 229 16.29 -20.15 -7.92
CA SER A 229 15.83 -19.00 -7.13
C SER A 229 16.55 -18.90 -5.77
N ILE A 230 17.25 -17.79 -5.54
CA ILE A 230 18.16 -17.62 -4.39
C ILE A 230 17.39 -17.24 -3.12
N TYR A 231 16.74 -18.26 -2.53
CA TYR A 231 16.12 -18.19 -1.21
C TYR A 231 16.62 -19.37 -0.35
N ARG A 232 17.51 -19.09 0.61
CA ARG A 232 18.06 -20.09 1.54
C ARG A 232 17.90 -19.64 2.99
N HIS A 233 17.51 -20.57 3.86
CA HIS A 233 17.42 -20.37 5.32
C HIS A 233 16.68 -19.07 5.74
N GLY A 234 15.56 -18.77 5.08
CA GLY A 234 14.72 -17.60 5.37
C GLY A 234 15.25 -16.26 4.85
N ARG A 235 16.39 -16.23 4.16
CA ARG A 235 17.02 -15.01 3.64
C ARG A 235 17.12 -15.01 2.11
N TRP A 236 17.01 -13.80 1.57
CA TRP A 236 17.37 -13.45 0.20
C TRP A 236 18.86 -13.09 0.15
N PHE A 237 19.51 -13.39 -0.97
CA PHE A 237 20.90 -13.00 -1.24
C PHE A 237 21.02 -12.46 -2.67
N HIS A 238 21.83 -11.42 -2.85
CA HIS A 238 22.18 -10.87 -4.16
C HIS A 238 23.26 -11.75 -4.84
N PRO A 239 23.38 -11.79 -6.18
CA PRO A 239 24.52 -12.43 -6.84
C PRO A 239 25.88 -11.97 -6.31
N ASP A 240 26.06 -10.66 -6.10
CA ASP A 240 27.29 -10.08 -5.53
C ASP A 240 27.59 -10.53 -4.08
N GLU A 241 26.64 -11.17 -3.39
CA GLU A 241 26.78 -11.75 -2.05
C GLU A 241 26.99 -13.27 -2.08
N VAL A 242 26.88 -13.90 -3.25
CA VAL A 242 27.02 -15.35 -3.49
C VAL A 242 27.82 -15.53 -4.80
N GLY A 243 29.12 -15.24 -4.72
CA GLY A 243 30.04 -15.17 -5.86
C GLY A 243 30.33 -16.49 -6.56
#